data_AF-Q2TW71-F1
#
_entry.id   AF-Q2TW71-F1
#
_cell.length_a   1.000
_cell.length_b   1.000
_cell.length_c   1.000
_cell.angle_alpha   90.00
_cell.angle_beta   90.00
_cell.angle_gamma   90.00
#
_symmetry.space_group_name_H-M   'P 1'
#
loop_
_entity.id
_entity.type
_entity.pdbx_description
1 polymer ?
#
loop_
_entity_poly.entity_id
_entity_poly.type
_entity_poly.pdbx_seq_one_letter_code
_entity_poly.pdbx_strand_id
1 'polypeptide(L)'
;MSDSAGRRSKSHDSAYLAEYYDLRAKADVTVLNAQDDAKIYISALKKQVESYYPLDHHGQHLIVLDVGTGTGRVLANLATDAVQDNIPLSNVEFIGVDEKPSMIHCALAVQQETPSINPYQSG
;
A
#
# COMPACT_ATOMS: atom_id res chain seq x y z
N MET A 1 -6.36 -46.67 4.58
CA MET A 1 -7.35 -45.80 3.91
C MET A 1 -8.37 -45.39 4.96
N SER A 2 -8.39 -44.11 5.33
CA SER A 2 -9.53 -43.44 5.96
C SER A 2 -9.34 -41.94 5.76
N ASP A 3 -10.41 -41.30 5.29
CA ASP A 3 -10.38 -40.10 4.49
C ASP A 3 -10.13 -38.79 5.24
N SER A 4 -9.50 -37.91 4.47
CA SER A 4 -9.31 -36.48 4.65
C SER A 4 -10.60 -35.71 4.94
N ALA A 5 -10.56 -34.80 5.92
CA ALA A 5 -11.08 -33.43 5.77
C ALA A 5 -10.61 -32.59 6.97
N GLY A 6 -9.34 -32.17 6.93
CA GLY A 6 -8.90 -31.02 7.69
C GLY A 6 -9.75 -29.83 7.27
N ARG A 7 -10.73 -29.48 8.10
CA ARG A 7 -11.66 -28.36 7.89
C ARG A 7 -10.87 -27.06 8.03
N ARG A 8 -10.12 -26.69 6.99
CA ARG A 8 -9.52 -25.35 6.85
C ARG A 8 -10.68 -24.37 6.75
N SER A 9 -10.93 -23.65 7.84
CA SER A 9 -11.90 -22.58 7.91
C SER A 9 -11.56 -21.50 6.90
N LYS A 10 -12.35 -21.42 5.82
CA LYS A 10 -12.30 -20.38 4.77
C LYS A 10 -12.84 -19.03 5.26
N SER A 11 -12.59 -18.65 6.51
CA SER A 11 -13.17 -17.46 7.14
C SER A 11 -12.40 -16.17 6.87
N HIS A 12 -11.22 -16.25 6.25
CA HIS A 12 -10.36 -15.10 5.99
C HIS A 12 -10.29 -14.69 4.50
N ASP A 13 -10.97 -15.41 3.61
CA ASP A 13 -10.87 -15.27 2.14
C ASP A 13 -12.06 -14.54 1.48
N SER A 14 -13.04 -14.07 2.25
CA SER A 14 -14.26 -13.51 1.66
C SER A 14 -14.09 -12.03 1.29
N ALA A 15 -14.61 -11.63 0.13
CA ALA A 15 -14.80 -10.22 -0.25
C ALA A 15 -15.52 -9.41 0.85
N TYR A 16 -16.37 -10.06 1.64
CA TYR A 16 -17.02 -9.48 2.82
C TYR A 16 -16.03 -8.99 3.89
N LEU A 17 -14.86 -9.62 4.03
CA LEU A 17 -13.85 -9.18 4.99
C LEU A 17 -13.10 -7.95 4.48
N ALA A 18 -12.82 -7.89 3.18
CA ALA A 18 -12.27 -6.69 2.53
C ALA A 18 -13.26 -5.52 2.62
N GLU A 19 -14.53 -5.78 2.26
CA GLU A 19 -15.62 -4.81 2.41
C GLU A 19 -15.83 -4.42 3.88
N TYR A 20 -15.71 -5.34 4.84
CA TYR A 20 -15.76 -5.02 6.26
C TYR A 20 -14.57 -4.15 6.70
N TYR A 21 -13.36 -4.40 6.22
CA TYR A 21 -12.21 -3.54 6.52
C TYR A 21 -12.33 -2.16 5.87
N ASP A 22 -12.88 -2.09 4.65
CA ASP A 22 -13.14 -0.84 3.95
C ASP A 22 -14.27 -0.05 4.61
N LEU A 23 -15.39 -0.71 4.96
CA LEU A 23 -16.50 -0.10 5.69
C LEU A 23 -16.09 0.30 7.10
N ARG A 24 -15.27 -0.48 7.80
CA ARG A 24 -14.73 -0.10 9.11
C ARG A 24 -13.80 1.10 8.99
N ALA A 25 -12.92 1.12 7.99
CA ALA A 25 -12.06 2.29 7.74
C ALA A 25 -12.87 3.54 7.34
N LYS A 26 -13.95 3.37 6.56
CA LYS A 26 -14.89 4.45 6.19
C LYS A 26 -15.77 4.92 7.35
N ALA A 27 -16.17 4.02 8.24
CA ALA A 27 -16.98 4.34 9.43
C ALA A 27 -16.14 5.02 10.53
N ASP A 28 -14.87 4.65 10.62
CA ASP A 28 -13.88 5.27 11.50
C ASP A 28 -13.31 6.58 10.91
N VAL A 29 -13.85 7.17 9.84
CA VAL A 29 -13.39 8.48 9.30
C VAL A 29 -13.45 9.62 10.33
N THR A 30 -14.16 9.45 11.44
CA THR A 30 -14.13 10.39 12.58
C THR A 30 -13.09 10.06 13.66
N VAL A 31 -12.42 8.89 13.62
CA VAL A 31 -11.49 8.40 14.66
C VAL A 31 -10.14 7.89 14.12
N LEU A 32 -10.04 7.47 12.86
CA LEU A 32 -8.80 7.10 12.18
C LEU A 32 -8.25 8.31 11.42
N ASN A 33 -7.31 9.02 12.05
CA ASN A 33 -6.22 9.64 11.31
C ASN A 33 -5.47 8.52 10.57
N ALA A 34 -5.95 8.13 9.39
CA ALA A 34 -5.25 7.18 8.50
C ALA A 34 -3.85 7.70 8.12
N GLN A 35 -3.58 8.99 8.34
CA GLN A 35 -2.26 9.61 8.28
C GLN A 35 -1.24 9.03 9.26
N ASP A 36 -1.64 8.34 10.34
CA ASP A 36 -0.69 7.78 11.30
C ASP A 36 -0.07 6.45 10.86
N ASP A 37 -0.74 5.71 9.96
CA ASP A 37 -0.29 4.37 9.50
C ASP A 37 1.05 4.44 8.75
N ALA A 38 1.36 5.58 8.11
CA ALA A 38 2.56 5.78 7.32
C ALA A 38 3.64 6.65 7.99
N LYS A 39 3.34 7.30 9.12
CA LYS A 39 4.24 8.26 9.80
C LYS A 39 5.60 7.67 10.21
N ILE A 40 5.66 6.38 10.48
CA ILE A 40 6.94 5.73 10.81
C ILE A 40 7.75 5.53 9.54
N TYR A 41 7.09 5.18 8.43
CA TYR A 41 7.73 4.85 7.16
C TYR A 41 8.18 6.08 6.36
N ILE A 42 7.54 7.24 6.53
CA ILE A 42 7.93 8.46 5.81
C ILE A 42 9.37 8.88 6.09
N SER A 43 9.82 8.76 7.35
CA SER A 43 11.19 9.09 7.76
C SER A 43 12.21 8.13 7.13
N ALA A 44 11.86 6.85 7.03
CA ALA A 44 12.69 5.84 6.38
C ALA A 44 12.77 6.06 4.88
N LEU A 45 11.63 6.35 4.23
CA LEU A 45 11.57 6.68 2.81
C LEU A 45 12.43 7.91 2.49
N LYS A 46 12.27 8.99 3.27
CA LYS A 46 13.06 10.22 3.11
C LYS A 46 14.56 9.95 3.18
N LYS A 47 15.00 9.25 4.23
CA LYS A 47 16.41 8.90 4.40
C LYS A 47 16.94 8.07 3.25
N GLN A 48 16.13 7.12 2.76
CA GLN A 48 16.52 6.29 1.64
C GLN A 48 16.62 7.10 0.34
N VAL A 49 15.64 7.96 0.04
CA VAL A 49 15.66 8.85 -1.14
C VAL A 49 16.84 9.83 -1.10
N GLU A 50 17.14 10.42 0.05
CA GLU A 50 18.27 11.35 0.23
C GLU A 50 19.65 10.68 0.09
N SER A 51 19.74 9.40 0.45
CA SER A 51 20.99 8.61 0.30
C SER A 51 21.11 7.93 -1.06
N TYR A 52 20.01 7.81 -1.80
CA TYR A 52 19.98 7.16 -3.10
C TYR A 52 20.42 8.12 -4.20
N TYR A 53 21.70 8.07 -4.56
CA TYR A 53 22.20 8.77 -5.74
C TYR A 53 21.93 7.94 -7.00
N PRO A 54 21.10 8.40 -7.96
CA PRO A 54 20.75 7.60 -9.13
C PRO A 54 21.95 7.22 -10.00
N LEU A 55 22.99 8.06 -10.02
CA LEU A 55 24.24 7.81 -10.76
C LEU A 55 25.01 6.60 -10.21
N ASP A 56 24.96 6.39 -8.89
CA ASP A 56 25.63 5.26 -8.24
C ASP A 56 24.87 3.93 -8.45
N HIS A 57 23.61 4.03 -8.90
CA HIS A 57 22.71 2.90 -9.08
C HIS A 57 22.30 2.73 -10.54
N HIS A 58 23.06 3.28 -11.50
CA HIS A 58 22.81 3.16 -12.93
C HIS A 58 21.38 3.57 -13.37
N GLY A 59 20.76 4.52 -12.65
CA GLY A 59 19.39 4.97 -12.90
C GLY A 59 18.31 3.96 -12.50
N GLN A 60 18.61 2.98 -11.65
CA GLN A 60 17.60 2.07 -11.12
C GLN A 60 16.62 2.81 -10.20
N HIS A 61 15.38 2.29 -10.14
CA HIS A 61 14.36 2.77 -9.23
C HIS A 61 14.62 2.27 -7.81
N LEU A 62 14.30 3.11 -6.82
CA LEU A 62 14.15 2.68 -5.44
C LEU A 62 12.83 1.92 -5.30
N ILE A 63 12.89 0.65 -4.90
CA ILE A 63 11.70 -0.18 -4.71
C ILE A 63 11.25 -0.15 -3.25
N VAL A 64 9.98 0.17 -3.02
CA VAL A 64 9.29 0.00 -1.74
C VAL A 64 8.35 -1.19 -1.86
N LEU A 65 8.66 -2.28 -1.15
CA LEU A 65 7.85 -3.50 -1.14
C LEU A 65 7.03 -3.60 0.15
N ASP A 66 5.71 -3.68 0.02
CA ASP A 66 4.76 -3.89 1.11
C ASP A 66 4.15 -5.30 1.04
N VAL A 67 4.48 -6.14 2.02
CA VAL A 67 4.05 -7.54 2.08
C VAL A 67 2.85 -7.68 3.01
N GLY A 68 1.75 -8.20 2.48
CA GLY A 68 0.45 -8.15 3.15
C GLY A 68 -0.19 -6.78 3.01
N THR A 69 -0.11 -6.19 1.80
CA THR A 69 -0.52 -4.81 1.53
C THR A 69 -2.01 -4.56 1.82
N GLY A 70 -2.82 -5.63 1.91
CA GLY A 70 -4.24 -5.52 2.18
C GLY A 70 -4.90 -4.66 1.10
N THR A 71 -5.62 -3.63 1.53
CA THR A 71 -6.30 -2.71 0.62
C THR A 71 -5.39 -1.58 0.09
N GLY A 72 -4.07 -1.67 0.29
CA GLY A 72 -3.09 -0.74 -0.25
C GLY A 72 -2.98 0.61 0.48
N ARG A 73 -3.67 0.78 1.62
CA ARG A 73 -3.74 2.06 2.35
C ARG A 73 -2.39 2.59 2.79
N VAL A 74 -1.50 1.71 3.25
CA VAL A 74 -0.17 2.14 3.74
C VAL A 74 0.64 2.76 2.61
N LEU A 75 0.67 2.12 1.43
CA LEU A 75 1.35 2.66 0.26
C LEU A 75 0.70 3.97 -0.22
N ALA A 76 -0.63 4.03 -0.26
CA ALA A 76 -1.38 5.25 -0.63
C ALA A 76 -1.08 6.44 0.29
N ASN A 77 -1.09 6.20 1.60
CA ASN A 77 -0.78 7.23 2.59
C ASN A 77 0.69 7.62 2.54
N LEU A 78 1.60 6.65 2.40
CA LEU A 78 3.04 6.94 2.29
C LEU A 78 3.38 7.80 1.07
N ALA A 79 2.78 7.51 -0.09
CA ALA A 79 2.96 8.32 -1.29
C ALA A 79 2.35 9.72 -1.14
N THR A 80 1.18 9.82 -0.51
CA THR A 80 0.51 11.11 -0.24
C THR A 80 1.32 11.97 0.73
N ASP A 81 1.78 11.39 1.84
CA ASP A 81 2.61 12.06 2.84
C ASP A 81 3.96 12.49 2.22
N ALA A 82 4.55 11.67 1.34
CA ALA A 82 5.78 12.02 0.63
C ALA A 82 5.62 13.24 -0.28
N VAL A 83 4.49 13.35 -1.00
CA VAL A 83 4.18 14.55 -1.79
C VAL A 83 4.00 15.76 -0.87
N GLN A 84 3.30 15.62 0.26
CA GLN A 84 3.12 16.70 1.24
C GLN A 84 4.46 17.19 1.84
N ASP A 85 5.38 16.27 2.10
CA ASP A 85 6.70 16.53 2.67
C ASP A 85 7.77 16.93 1.62
N ASN A 86 7.37 17.10 0.34
CA ASN A 86 8.26 17.40 -0.79
C ASN A 86 9.39 16.36 -0.98
N ILE A 87 9.11 15.09 -0.70
CA ILE A 87 10.03 13.99 -0.97
C ILE A 87 9.83 13.57 -2.45
N PRO A 88 10.89 13.58 -3.28
CA PRO A 88 10.75 13.26 -4.70
C PRO A 88 10.47 11.77 -4.89
N LEU A 89 9.33 11.46 -5.52
CA LEU A 89 8.90 10.08 -5.83
C LEU A 89 9.22 9.64 -7.27
N SER A 90 9.82 10.50 -8.09
CA SER A 90 10.06 10.23 -9.52
C SER A 90 10.91 8.99 -9.80
N ASN A 91 11.75 8.60 -8.84
CA ASN A 91 12.58 7.40 -8.92
C ASN A 91 12.17 6.32 -7.90
N VAL A 92 10.95 6.39 -7.36
CA VAL A 92 10.43 5.43 -6.39
C VAL A 92 9.33 4.60 -7.04
N GLU A 93 9.41 3.28 -6.89
CA GLU A 93 8.38 2.35 -7.32
C GLU A 93 7.79 1.66 -6.10
N PHE A 94 6.46 1.71 -5.97
CA PHE A 94 5.71 1.06 -4.88
C PHE A 94 5.12 -0.25 -5.38
N ILE A 95 5.46 -1.35 -4.72
CA ILE A 95 4.94 -2.68 -5.01
C ILE A 95 4.23 -3.22 -3.77
N GLY A 96 2.92 -3.44 -3.88
CA GLY A 96 2.13 -4.12 -2.86
C GLY A 96 1.88 -5.57 -3.25
N VAL A 97 2.12 -6.51 -2.32
CA VAL A 97 1.79 -7.92 -2.51
C VAL A 97 0.87 -8.41 -1.40
N ASP A 98 -0.09 -9.25 -1.75
CA ASP A 98 -1.02 -9.88 -0.83
C ASP A 98 -1.38 -11.28 -1.33
N GLU A 99 -1.61 -12.22 -0.42
CA GLU A 99 -2.00 -13.58 -0.78
C GLU A 99 -3.46 -13.65 -1.28
N LYS A 100 -4.28 -12.65 -0.91
CA LYS A 100 -5.71 -12.61 -1.21
C LYS A 100 -6.00 -11.76 -2.43
N PRO A 101 -6.53 -12.34 -3.53
CA PRO A 101 -6.88 -11.57 -4.72
C PRO A 101 -7.89 -10.44 -4.47
N SER A 102 -8.78 -10.60 -3.49
CA SER A 102 -9.74 -9.55 -3.11
C SER A 102 -9.05 -8.31 -2.52
N MET A 103 -7.94 -8.50 -1.79
CA MET A 103 -7.16 -7.40 -1.23
C MET A 103 -6.47 -6.63 -2.34
N ILE A 104 -5.86 -7.34 -3.30
CA ILE A 104 -5.29 -6.74 -4.50
C ILE A 104 -6.34 -5.97 -5.31
N HIS A 105 -7.56 -6.49 -5.44
CA HIS A 105 -8.63 -5.77 -6.12
C HIS A 105 -8.98 -4.44 -5.44
N CYS A 106 -9.12 -4.42 -4.11
CA CYS A 106 -9.32 -3.19 -3.35
C CYS A 106 -8.11 -2.23 -3.47
N ALA A 107 -6.88 -2.75 -3.39
CA ALA A 107 -5.67 -1.95 -3.53
C ALA A 107 -5.56 -1.27 -4.90
N LEU A 108 -5.97 -1.95 -5.97
CA LEU A 108 -6.03 -1.35 -7.31
C LEU A 108 -7.07 -0.23 -7.40
N ALA A 109 -8.22 -0.37 -6.72
CA ALA A 109 -9.20 0.71 -6.65
C ALA A 109 -8.65 1.93 -5.89
N VAL A 110 -8.00 1.71 -4.74
CA VAL A 110 -7.32 2.77 -3.97
C VAL A 110 -6.22 3.44 -4.79
N GLN A 111 -5.43 2.69 -5.55
CA GLN A 111 -4.42 3.22 -6.45
C GLN A 111 -5.02 4.18 -7.49
N GLN A 112 -6.15 3.82 -8.10
CA GLN A 112 -6.81 4.66 -9.10
C GLN A 112 -7.34 5.97 -8.50
N GLU A 113 -7.75 5.94 -7.23
CA GLU A 113 -8.23 7.10 -6.47
C GLU A 113 -7.09 7.95 -5.88
N THR A 114 -5.84 7.48 -5.92
CA THR A 114 -4.68 8.15 -5.32
C THR A 114 -3.78 8.79 -6.39
N PRO A 115 -3.85 10.12 -6.60
CA PRO A 115 -3.10 10.79 -7.67
C PRO A 115 -1.57 10.67 -7.52
N SER A 116 -1.06 10.56 -6.30
CA SER A 116 0.37 10.45 -5.99
C SER A 116 0.99 9.10 -6.38
N ILE A 117 0.16 8.08 -6.64
CA ILE A 117 0.61 6.75 -7.09
C ILE A 117 0.36 6.55 -8.60
N ASN A 118 -0.59 7.28 -9.20
CA ASN A 118 -0.95 7.08 -10.59
C ASN A 118 -0.08 7.91 -11.55
N PRO A 119 0.84 7.30 -12.33
CA PRO A 119 1.71 8.04 -13.24
C PRO A 119 0.96 8.67 -14.43
N TYR A 120 -0.34 8.37 -14.62
CA TYR A 120 -1.13 8.84 -15.76
C TYR A 120 -2.04 10.05 -15.45
N GLN A 121 -1.99 10.62 -14.24
CA GLN A 121 -2.80 11.80 -13.87
C GLN A 121 -2.01 13.11 -13.78
N SER A 122 -0.72 13.12 -14.10
CA SER A 122 0.07 14.34 -14.22
C SER A 122 -0.19 15.01 -15.58
N GLY A 123 -1.26 15.78 -15.67
CA GLY A 123 -1.54 16.75 -16.74
C GLY A 123 -1.29 18.18 -16.29
#